data_AF-A0A2H4TXM0-F1
#
_entry.id   AF-A0A2H4TXM0-F1
#
_cell.length_a   1.000
_cell.length_b   1.000
_cell.length_c   1.000
_cell.angle_alpha   90.00
_cell.angle_beta   90.00
_cell.angle_gamma   90.00
#
_symmetry.space_group_name_H-M   'P 1'
#
loop_
_entity.id
_entity.type
_entity.pdbx_description
1 polymer ?
#
loop_
_entity_poly.entity_id
_entity_poly.type
_entity_poly.pdbx_seq_one_letter_code
_entity_poly.pdbx_strand_id
1 'polypeptide(L)'
;MNKENMTRQGMNYKEREALKAFAGQCEKHGDIQSLTRTLVMIAHWMRQSKAVSFTEYASQWTEAQRERSDGNHSTPEMAKQWPFSGKQCINPGGSDYYPYGTEKERQNDEVEIKHAVTVILAAYPFFNRDGLELYSRDKAWQHPLDYAPFMAEAMSCLRWIRENNLTDCKIASFPGKNPTSYGLKHCVERVNQRRAKGDGQPTEPTYITNGALIAAMVASGYRMKRTGRMNCLFNISHKQLKRALMTGPVKNGEHTA
;
A
#
# COMPACT_ATOMS: atom_id res chain seq x y z
N MET A 1 1.05 33.04 14.12
CA MET A 1 1.66 31.72 13.89
C MET A 1 0.54 30.69 13.88
N ASN A 2 0.09 30.27 12.69
CA ASN A 2 -1.05 29.36 12.58
C ASN A 2 -0.71 28.01 13.20
N LYS A 3 -1.61 27.49 14.07
CA LYS A 3 -1.65 26.08 14.46
C LYS A 3 -2.12 25.25 13.27
N GLU A 4 -1.30 25.18 12.22
CA GLU A 4 -1.58 24.35 11.04
C GLU A 4 -1.24 22.90 11.37
N ASN A 5 -2.27 22.08 11.57
CA ASN A 5 -2.32 20.65 11.25
C ASN A 5 -0.99 19.88 11.38
N MET A 6 -0.31 19.92 12.54
CA MET A 6 0.75 18.95 12.80
C MET A 6 0.10 17.59 12.87
N THR A 7 0.33 16.78 11.83
CA THR A 7 -0.03 15.37 11.87
C THR A 7 0.70 14.75 13.06
N ARG A 8 -0.04 14.20 14.01
CA ARG A 8 0.53 13.64 15.23
C ARG A 8 1.24 12.33 14.87
N GLN A 9 2.53 12.42 14.58
CA GLN A 9 3.40 11.26 14.43
C GLN A 9 3.49 10.53 15.76
N GLY A 10 3.48 9.20 15.72
CA GLY A 10 3.53 8.37 16.91
C GLY A 10 3.95 6.95 16.57
N MET A 11 4.99 6.47 17.26
CA MET A 11 5.41 5.08 17.14
C MET A 11 4.40 4.19 17.86
N ASN A 12 4.06 3.05 17.28
CA ASN A 12 3.36 1.98 17.99
C ASN A 12 4.30 1.24 18.97
N TYR A 13 3.76 0.30 19.76
CA TYR A 13 4.57 -0.44 20.73
C TYR A 13 5.74 -1.19 20.09
N LYS A 14 5.50 -1.92 18.99
CA LYS A 14 6.54 -2.69 18.28
C LYS A 14 7.65 -1.78 17.75
N GLU A 15 7.29 -0.64 17.18
CA GLU A 15 8.24 0.36 16.68
C GLU A 15 9.12 0.92 17.81
N ARG A 16 8.53 1.22 18.97
CA ARG A 16 9.30 1.70 20.13
C ARG A 16 10.26 0.64 20.66
N GLU A 17 9.80 -0.60 20.80
CA GLU A 17 10.68 -1.68 21.29
C GLU A 17 11.78 -2.02 20.28
N ALA A 18 11.48 -2.00 18.97
CA ALA A 18 12.49 -2.18 17.93
C ALA A 18 13.54 -1.05 17.94
N LEU A 19 13.12 0.21 18.08
CA LEU A 19 14.03 1.34 18.17
C LEU A 19 14.93 1.27 19.42
N LYS A 20 14.37 0.91 20.58
CA LYS A 20 15.15 0.71 21.82
C LYS A 20 16.18 -0.40 21.65
N ALA A 21 15.79 -1.52 21.04
CA ALA A 21 16.68 -2.65 20.80
C ALA A 21 17.83 -2.25 19.86
N PHE A 22 17.53 -1.52 18.77
CA PHE A 22 18.53 -0.99 17.86
C PHE A 22 19.50 -0.03 18.58
N ALA A 23 18.97 0.94 19.34
CA ALA A 23 19.79 1.88 20.09
C ALA A 23 20.73 1.17 21.09
N GLY A 24 20.22 0.18 21.82
CA GLY A 24 21.03 -0.62 22.75
C GLY A 24 22.07 -1.50 22.04
N GLN A 25 21.82 -1.94 20.79
CA GLN A 25 22.82 -2.63 19.98
C GLN A 25 23.91 -1.67 19.52
N CYS A 26 23.56 -0.47 19.04
CA CYS A 26 24.56 0.52 18.64
C CYS A 26 25.44 0.95 19.83
N GLU A 27 24.85 1.18 21.01
CA GLU A 27 25.59 1.51 22.22
C GLU A 27 26.63 0.42 22.57
N LYS A 28 26.21 -0.86 22.58
CA LYS A 28 27.10 -2.00 22.87
C LYS A 28 28.27 -2.13 21.91
N HIS A 29 28.09 -1.73 20.65
CA HIS A 29 29.14 -1.81 19.62
C HIS A 29 29.90 -0.49 19.42
N GLY A 30 29.58 0.56 20.19
CA GLY A 30 30.19 1.88 19.99
C GLY A 30 29.80 2.57 18.67
N ASP A 31 28.68 2.18 18.05
CA ASP A 31 28.19 2.73 16.79
C ASP A 31 27.45 4.07 17.01
N ILE A 32 28.24 5.10 17.31
CA ILE A 32 27.76 6.46 17.54
C ILE A 32 27.18 7.08 16.26
N GLN A 33 27.67 6.66 15.09
CA GLN A 33 27.20 7.18 13.80
C GLN A 33 25.75 6.79 13.56
N SER A 34 25.39 5.51 13.69
CA SER A 34 24.00 5.05 13.52
C SER A 34 23.06 5.68 14.55
N LEU A 35 23.49 5.84 15.80
CA LEU A 35 22.71 6.54 16.84
C LEU A 35 22.42 8.00 16.43
N THR A 36 23.45 8.72 16.02
CA THR A 36 23.34 10.13 15.60
C THR A 36 22.42 10.26 14.39
N ARG A 37 22.59 9.40 13.38
CA ARG A 37 21.76 9.42 12.17
C ARG A 37 20.31 9.04 12.45
N THR A 38 20.07 8.12 13.38
CA THR A 38 18.72 7.76 13.84
C THR A 38 18.02 8.93 14.51
N LEU A 39 18.72 9.71 15.35
CA LEU A 39 18.15 10.92 15.96
C LEU A 39 17.79 11.98 14.91
N VAL A 40 18.66 12.20 13.92
CA VAL A 40 18.39 13.11 12.79
C VAL A 40 17.17 12.64 11.99
N MET A 41 17.09 11.35 11.70
CA MET A 41 15.95 10.74 11.01
C MET A 41 14.64 10.91 11.81
N ILE A 42 14.65 10.70 13.13
CA ILE A 42 13.47 10.93 13.99
C ILE A 42 13.04 12.41 13.94
N ALA A 43 13.99 13.35 13.99
CA ALA A 43 13.67 14.77 13.88
C ALA A 43 13.00 15.09 12.53
N HIS A 44 13.48 14.52 11.43
CA HIS A 44 12.83 14.67 10.13
C HIS A 44 11.47 13.96 10.05
N TRP A 45 11.30 12.82 10.70
CA TRP A 45 10.01 12.14 10.76
C TRP A 45 8.97 12.98 11.51
N MET A 46 9.33 13.55 12.66
CA MET A 46 8.42 14.35 13.49
C MET A 46 7.88 15.60 12.79
N ARG A 47 8.62 16.15 11.81
CA ARG A 47 8.18 17.32 11.02
C ARG A 47 7.30 16.98 9.82
N GLN A 48 7.06 15.71 9.51
CA GLN A 48 6.31 15.34 8.31
C GLN A 48 4.86 15.85 8.38
N SER A 49 4.44 16.54 7.31
CA SER A 49 3.07 17.03 7.18
C SER A 49 2.06 15.91 6.92
N LYS A 50 2.52 14.75 6.43
CA LYS A 50 1.70 13.58 6.11
C LYS A 50 1.89 12.49 7.17
N ALA A 51 0.83 11.74 7.45
CA ALA A 51 0.90 10.59 8.34
C ALA A 51 1.73 9.48 7.68
N VAL A 52 2.74 8.99 8.41
CA VAL A 52 3.60 7.89 7.99
C VAL A 52 4.10 7.18 9.24
N SER A 53 4.09 5.85 9.26
CA SER A 53 4.62 5.10 10.39
C SER A 53 6.13 5.36 10.53
N PHE A 54 6.69 5.14 11.72
CA PHE A 54 8.11 5.34 11.93
C PHE A 54 8.93 4.35 11.10
N THR A 55 8.53 3.07 11.08
CA THR A 55 9.24 2.04 10.31
C THR A 55 9.26 2.35 8.81
N GLU A 56 8.15 2.79 8.24
CA GLU A 56 8.11 3.18 6.82
C GLU A 56 8.98 4.40 6.56
N TYR A 57 8.86 5.44 7.39
CA TYR A 57 9.67 6.62 7.19
C TYR A 57 11.16 6.30 7.30
N ALA A 58 11.53 5.45 8.27
CA ALA A 58 12.90 5.06 8.50
C ALA A 58 13.50 4.27 7.33
N SER A 59 12.75 3.35 6.72
CA SER A 59 13.21 2.60 5.54
C SER A 59 13.45 3.52 4.35
N GLN A 60 12.53 4.45 4.11
CA GLN A 60 12.60 5.42 3.02
C GLN A 60 13.72 6.44 3.22
N TRP A 61 13.88 6.96 4.43
CA TRP A 61 14.92 7.94 4.75
C TRP A 61 16.30 7.31 4.63
N THR A 62 16.44 6.09 5.14
CA THR A 62 17.67 5.30 5.05
C THR A 62 18.09 5.08 3.60
N GLU A 63 17.17 4.65 2.74
CA GLU A 63 17.45 4.50 1.30
C GLU A 63 17.79 5.84 0.64
N ALA A 64 17.00 6.87 0.91
CA ALA A 64 17.21 8.19 0.33
C ALA A 64 18.56 8.82 0.70
N GLN A 65 19.13 8.49 1.87
CA GLN A 65 20.44 9.00 2.28
C GLN A 65 21.60 8.11 1.84
N ARG A 66 21.38 6.92 1.26
CA ARG A 66 22.41 5.89 1.07
C ARG A 66 23.64 6.40 0.31
N GLU A 67 23.44 7.15 -0.76
CA GLU A 67 24.51 7.57 -1.69
C GLU A 67 25.07 8.98 -1.39
N ARG A 68 24.86 9.51 -0.18
CA ARG A 68 25.34 10.85 0.17
C ARG A 68 26.85 10.89 0.39
N SER A 69 27.50 11.87 -0.22
CA SER A 69 28.95 12.10 -0.09
C SER A 69 29.34 13.12 0.98
N ASP A 70 28.37 13.85 1.55
CA ASP A 70 28.60 14.92 2.55
C ASP A 70 28.73 14.39 3.99
N GLY A 71 28.97 13.09 4.15
CA GLY A 71 29.04 12.41 5.45
C GLY A 71 27.68 12.24 6.14
N ASN A 72 26.57 12.71 5.55
CA ASN A 72 25.21 12.54 6.07
C ASN A 72 24.49 11.30 5.51
N HIS A 73 25.23 10.34 4.97
CA HIS A 73 24.65 9.08 4.51
C HIS A 73 24.08 8.26 5.67
N SER A 74 23.12 7.39 5.35
CA SER A 74 22.66 6.35 6.26
C SER A 74 23.75 5.27 6.43
N THR A 75 23.68 4.51 7.51
CA THR A 75 24.65 3.44 7.79
C THR A 75 24.14 2.07 7.34
N PRO A 76 25.03 1.09 7.11
CA PRO A 76 24.64 -0.29 6.82
C PRO A 76 23.75 -0.90 7.92
N GLU A 77 23.99 -0.57 9.18
CA GLU A 77 23.22 -1.02 10.33
C GLU A 77 21.79 -0.48 10.29
N MET A 78 21.61 0.78 9.90
CA MET A 78 20.28 1.35 9.66
C MET A 78 19.57 0.64 8.50
N ALA A 79 20.27 0.37 7.40
CA ALA A 79 19.70 -0.36 6.25
C ALA A 79 19.29 -1.79 6.59
N LYS A 80 20.02 -2.44 7.50
CA LYS A 80 19.65 -3.75 8.04
C LYS A 80 18.43 -3.69 8.95
N GLN A 81 18.33 -2.65 9.79
CA GLN A 81 17.23 -2.47 10.74
C GLN A 81 15.92 -2.04 10.05
N TRP A 82 16.01 -1.17 9.05
CA TRP A 82 14.89 -0.66 8.28
C TRP A 82 15.13 -0.89 6.79
N PRO A 83 15.04 -2.15 6.33
CA PRO A 83 15.27 -2.48 4.94
C PRO A 83 14.25 -1.76 4.06
N PHE A 84 14.76 -1.16 2.99
CA PHE A 84 13.93 -0.53 1.98
C PHE A 84 13.09 -1.58 1.24
N SER A 85 11.82 -1.26 1.03
CA SER A 85 10.94 -2.07 0.21
C SER A 85 9.85 -1.20 -0.40
N GLY A 86 9.38 -1.60 -1.58
CA GLY A 86 8.29 -0.90 -2.25
C GLY A 86 8.76 0.32 -3.02
N LYS A 87 7.89 1.32 -3.11
CA LYS A 87 8.05 2.49 -3.99
C LYS A 87 8.83 3.59 -3.27
N GLN A 88 9.70 4.28 -4.00
CA GLN A 88 10.45 5.39 -3.42
C GLN A 88 9.52 6.57 -3.11
N CYS A 89 9.50 7.00 -1.84
CA CYS A 89 8.63 8.06 -1.32
C CYS A 89 9.39 9.24 -0.72
N ILE A 90 10.72 9.20 -0.72
CA ILE A 90 11.60 10.30 -0.36
C ILE A 90 12.64 10.46 -1.48
N ASN A 91 12.81 11.68 -2.00
CA ASN A 91 13.79 11.95 -3.05
C ASN A 91 15.21 11.61 -2.57
N PRO A 92 16.13 11.17 -3.44
CA PRO A 92 17.53 10.99 -3.07
C PRO A 92 18.11 12.26 -2.42
N GLY A 93 18.74 12.12 -1.26
CA GLY A 93 19.26 13.22 -0.44
C GLY A 93 18.21 14.12 0.25
N GLY A 94 16.92 13.87 0.01
CA GLY A 94 15.81 14.59 0.62
C GLY A 94 15.34 13.97 1.93
N SER A 95 14.31 14.56 2.56
CA SER A 95 13.70 13.99 3.77
C SER A 95 12.20 14.25 3.89
N ASP A 96 11.57 14.87 2.89
CA ASP A 96 10.12 15.04 2.87
C ASP A 96 9.46 13.79 2.28
N TYR A 97 8.42 13.29 2.95
CA TYR A 97 7.70 12.09 2.56
C TYR A 97 6.54 12.40 1.62
N TYR A 98 6.52 11.71 0.48
CA TYR A 98 5.51 11.80 -0.57
C TYR A 98 4.71 10.49 -0.64
N PRO A 99 3.49 10.41 -0.06
CA PRO A 99 2.70 9.18 0.00
C PRO A 99 2.33 8.56 -1.36
N TYR A 100 2.52 9.28 -2.46
CA TYR A 100 2.24 8.81 -3.81
C TYR A 100 3.51 8.39 -4.58
N GLY A 101 4.65 8.39 -3.89
CA GLY A 101 5.96 8.18 -4.47
C GLY A 101 6.56 9.46 -5.07
N THR A 102 7.87 9.41 -5.33
CA THR A 102 8.64 10.47 -5.99
C THR A 102 8.89 10.19 -7.48
N GLU A 103 8.68 8.94 -7.88
CA GLU A 103 8.90 8.48 -9.25
C GLU A 103 7.70 8.84 -10.14
N LYS A 104 8.00 9.27 -11.37
CA LYS A 104 6.98 9.57 -12.38
C LYS A 104 6.41 8.32 -13.02
N GLU A 105 7.23 7.29 -13.14
CA GLU A 105 6.88 6.04 -13.78
C GLU A 105 6.22 5.09 -12.79
N ARG A 106 5.38 4.20 -13.32
CA ARG A 106 4.76 3.14 -12.52
C ARG A 106 5.79 2.06 -12.26
N GLN A 107 5.81 1.58 -11.03
CA GLN A 107 6.61 0.41 -10.66
C GLN A 107 5.84 -0.88 -10.97
N ASN A 108 6.50 -2.02 -10.78
CA ASN A 108 5.84 -3.32 -10.91
C ASN A 108 4.68 -3.47 -9.90
N ASP A 109 3.75 -4.37 -10.21
CA ASP A 109 2.50 -4.55 -9.46
C ASP A 109 2.72 -4.85 -7.99
N GLU A 110 3.70 -5.71 -7.66
CA GLU A 110 4.02 -6.07 -6.29
C GLU A 110 4.49 -4.85 -5.48
N VAL A 111 5.35 -4.03 -6.07
CA VAL A 111 5.85 -2.79 -5.46
C VAL A 111 4.72 -1.80 -5.21
N GLU A 112 3.83 -1.59 -6.19
CA GLU A 112 2.69 -0.68 -6.05
C GLU A 112 1.69 -1.18 -4.98
N ILE A 113 1.47 -2.50 -4.88
CA ILE A 113 0.62 -3.09 -3.82
C ILE A 113 1.26 -2.94 -2.44
N LYS A 114 2.55 -3.26 -2.28
CA LYS A 114 3.28 -3.08 -1.01
C LYS A 114 3.19 -1.64 -0.54
N HIS A 115 3.46 -0.70 -1.44
CA HIS A 115 3.33 0.73 -1.17
C HIS A 115 1.91 1.12 -0.75
N ALA A 116 0.89 0.64 -1.48
CA ALA A 116 -0.49 0.89 -1.11
C ALA A 116 -0.84 0.39 0.30
N VAL A 117 -0.39 -0.81 0.68
CA VAL A 117 -0.58 -1.36 2.02
C VAL A 117 0.08 -0.49 3.08
N THR A 118 1.31 -0.03 2.85
CA THR A 118 2.02 0.91 3.72
C THR A 118 1.22 2.20 3.93
N VAL A 119 0.77 2.84 2.84
CA VAL A 119 -0.03 4.07 2.89
C VAL A 119 -1.33 3.84 3.66
N ILE A 120 -1.95 2.68 3.46
CA ILE A 120 -3.16 2.30 4.18
C ILE A 120 -2.89 2.17 5.68
N LEU A 121 -1.87 1.41 6.08
CA LEU A 121 -1.54 1.17 7.49
C LEU A 121 -1.12 2.44 8.24
N ALA A 122 -0.50 3.40 7.55
CA ALA A 122 -0.20 4.70 8.12
C ALA A 122 -1.45 5.48 8.54
N ALA A 123 -2.55 5.34 7.79
CA ALA A 123 -3.84 5.97 8.11
C ALA A 123 -4.75 5.08 8.98
N TYR A 124 -4.62 3.76 8.85
CA TYR A 124 -5.46 2.75 9.48
C TYR A 124 -4.60 1.60 10.00
N PRO A 125 -3.99 1.72 11.19
CA PRO A 125 -3.05 0.74 11.73
C PRO A 125 -3.63 -0.67 11.92
N PHE A 126 -4.96 -0.80 12.00
CA PHE A 126 -5.68 -2.06 12.15
C PHE A 126 -6.16 -2.65 10.80
N PHE A 127 -5.69 -2.11 9.68
CA PHE A 127 -5.94 -2.70 8.36
C PHE A 127 -5.36 -4.12 8.31
N ASN A 128 -6.12 -5.04 7.74
CA ASN A 128 -5.76 -6.45 7.64
C ASN A 128 -6.34 -7.04 6.33
N ARG A 129 -6.23 -8.35 6.13
CA ARG A 129 -6.79 -9.01 4.94
C ARG A 129 -8.29 -8.77 4.73
N ASP A 130 -9.06 -8.58 5.78
CA ASP A 130 -10.52 -8.37 5.71
C ASP A 130 -10.90 -6.89 5.52
N GLY A 131 -9.91 -6.00 5.48
CA GLY A 131 -10.04 -4.56 5.31
C GLY A 131 -9.93 -3.80 6.63
N LEU A 132 -10.61 -4.21 7.69
CA LEU A 132 -10.38 -3.69 9.05
C LEU A 132 -10.67 -4.79 10.08
N GLU A 133 -10.00 -4.69 11.22
CA GLU A 133 -10.35 -5.41 12.44
C GLU A 133 -11.69 -4.91 12.99
N LEU A 134 -12.81 -5.31 12.39
CA LEU A 134 -14.14 -4.85 12.80
C LEU A 134 -14.87 -5.79 13.77
N TYR A 135 -14.40 -7.03 13.98
CA TYR A 135 -15.29 -8.08 14.49
C TYR A 135 -14.73 -9.11 15.49
N SER A 136 -13.52 -8.98 16.03
CA SER A 136 -13.09 -9.94 17.06
C SER A 136 -12.04 -9.35 18.00
N ARG A 137 -12.43 -9.16 19.27
CA ARG A 137 -11.48 -8.81 20.35
C ARG A 137 -10.50 -9.95 20.68
N ASP A 138 -10.79 -11.16 20.20
CA ASP A 138 -10.06 -12.39 20.56
C ASP A 138 -9.08 -12.85 19.47
N LYS A 139 -9.08 -12.23 18.29
CA LYS A 139 -8.11 -12.56 17.23
C LYS A 139 -6.97 -11.57 17.25
N ALA A 140 -5.76 -12.10 17.40
CA ALA A 140 -4.55 -11.30 17.23
C ALA A 140 -4.55 -10.67 15.82
N TRP A 141 -4.32 -9.36 15.77
CA TRP A 141 -4.15 -8.64 14.52
C TRP A 141 -3.00 -9.25 13.70
N GLN A 142 -3.25 -9.47 12.41
CA GLN A 142 -2.28 -10.00 11.45
C GLN A 142 -2.03 -8.96 10.37
N HIS A 143 -0.75 -8.72 10.06
CA HIS A 143 -0.39 -7.85 8.96
C HIS A 143 -0.93 -8.46 7.65
N PRO A 144 -1.55 -7.67 6.75
CA PRO A 144 -2.15 -8.21 5.53
C PRO A 144 -1.15 -8.99 4.67
N LEU A 145 0.12 -8.56 4.62
CA LEU A 145 1.16 -9.24 3.86
C LEU A 145 1.65 -10.56 4.48
N ASP A 146 1.29 -10.87 5.74
CA ASP A 146 1.62 -12.15 6.37
C ASP A 146 0.67 -13.27 5.91
N TYR A 147 -0.48 -12.91 5.32
CA TYR A 147 -1.40 -13.85 4.70
C TYR A 147 -0.91 -14.18 3.28
N ALA A 148 -0.32 -15.36 3.10
CA ALA A 148 0.34 -15.75 1.85
C ALA A 148 -0.46 -15.47 0.55
N PRO A 149 -1.78 -15.71 0.49
CA PRO A 149 -2.58 -15.41 -0.71
C PRO A 149 -2.80 -13.91 -0.98
N PHE A 150 -2.62 -13.03 0.01
CA PHE A 150 -2.95 -11.60 -0.09
C PHE A 150 -2.34 -10.93 -1.32
N MET A 151 -1.04 -11.18 -1.56
CA MET A 151 -0.34 -10.54 -2.66
C MET A 151 -0.88 -11.00 -4.02
N ALA A 152 -1.12 -12.30 -4.19
CA ALA A 152 -1.71 -12.84 -5.41
C ALA A 152 -3.13 -12.28 -5.66
N GLU A 153 -3.96 -12.22 -4.61
CA GLU A 153 -5.30 -11.63 -4.67
C GLU A 153 -5.27 -10.14 -5.06
N ALA A 154 -4.35 -9.38 -4.47
CA ALA A 154 -4.22 -7.94 -4.73
C ALA A 154 -3.68 -7.65 -6.13
N MET A 155 -2.68 -8.41 -6.60
CA MET A 155 -2.17 -8.33 -7.97
C MET A 155 -3.26 -8.69 -8.99
N SER A 156 -4.05 -9.74 -8.73
CA SER A 156 -5.19 -10.13 -9.57
C SER A 156 -6.19 -8.98 -9.75
N CYS A 157 -6.54 -8.33 -8.63
CA CYS A 157 -7.41 -7.14 -8.66
C CYS A 157 -6.79 -5.98 -9.43
N LEU A 158 -5.50 -5.70 -9.20
CA LEU A 158 -4.78 -4.61 -9.84
C LEU A 158 -4.70 -4.79 -11.36
N ARG A 159 -4.36 -6.00 -11.82
CA ARG A 159 -4.39 -6.38 -13.23
C ARG A 159 -5.78 -6.17 -13.83
N TRP A 160 -6.83 -6.69 -13.19
CA TRP A 160 -8.20 -6.51 -13.68
C TRP A 160 -8.60 -5.03 -13.77
N ILE A 161 -8.26 -4.20 -12.78
CA ILE A 161 -8.53 -2.75 -12.81
C ILE A 161 -7.84 -2.10 -14.02
N ARG A 162 -6.59 -2.47 -14.29
CA ARG A 162 -5.78 -1.90 -15.38
C ARG A 162 -6.25 -2.36 -16.76
N GLU A 163 -6.46 -3.66 -16.95
CA GLU A 163 -6.99 -4.25 -18.20
C GLU A 163 -8.31 -3.58 -18.63
N ASN A 164 -9.09 -3.12 -17.66
CA ASN A 164 -10.39 -2.51 -17.89
C ASN A 164 -10.37 -0.97 -17.90
N ASN A 165 -9.19 -0.34 -17.87
CA ASN A 165 -9.02 1.12 -17.84
C ASN A 165 -9.79 1.79 -16.69
N LEU A 166 -9.75 1.16 -15.52
CA LEU A 166 -10.41 1.65 -14.31
C LEU A 166 -9.41 2.32 -13.36
N THR A 167 -8.21 2.72 -13.79
CA THR A 167 -7.26 3.45 -12.92
C THR A 167 -7.70 4.91 -12.70
N ASP A 168 -7.28 5.51 -11.59
CA ASP A 168 -7.44 6.95 -11.31
C ASP A 168 -8.87 7.48 -11.45
N CYS A 169 -9.88 6.64 -11.18
CA CYS A 169 -11.28 7.04 -11.27
C CYS A 169 -11.62 8.06 -10.17
N LYS A 170 -11.43 9.35 -10.50
CA LYS A 170 -11.72 10.50 -9.61
C LYS A 170 -13.22 10.58 -9.34
N ILE A 171 -13.60 10.53 -8.06
CA ILE A 171 -14.98 10.86 -7.64
C ILE A 171 -15.16 12.38 -7.61
N ALA A 172 -16.27 12.87 -8.19
CA ALA A 172 -16.84 14.19 -7.87
C ALA A 172 -17.97 14.10 -6.81
N SER A 173 -18.76 13.03 -6.79
CA SER A 173 -19.78 12.75 -5.74
C SER A 173 -20.18 11.27 -5.70
N PHE A 174 -20.77 10.82 -4.59
CA PHE A 174 -21.28 9.46 -4.41
C PHE A 174 -22.72 9.31 -4.91
N PRO A 175 -23.01 8.45 -5.90
CA PRO A 175 -24.37 8.02 -6.15
C PRO A 175 -24.76 7.00 -5.08
N GLY A 176 -25.81 7.28 -4.31
CA GLY A 176 -26.31 6.38 -3.25
C GLY A 176 -26.77 4.99 -3.74
N LYS A 177 -26.82 4.76 -5.06
CA LYS A 177 -27.26 3.51 -5.71
C LYS A 177 -26.13 2.73 -6.41
N ASN A 178 -24.87 3.20 -6.34
CA ASN A 178 -23.76 2.49 -6.97
C ASN A 178 -23.33 1.27 -6.14
N PRO A 179 -22.85 0.18 -6.78
CA PRO A 179 -22.29 -0.95 -6.05
C PRO A 179 -21.16 -0.45 -5.16
N THR A 180 -21.11 -0.90 -3.91
CA THR A 180 -19.99 -0.67 -2.99
C THR A 180 -18.78 -1.50 -3.44
N SER A 181 -17.55 -1.26 -2.94
CA SER A 181 -16.38 -2.03 -3.42
C SER A 181 -16.55 -3.54 -3.21
N TYR A 182 -17.40 -3.92 -2.27
CA TYR A 182 -17.83 -5.29 -2.04
C TYR A 182 -18.40 -5.94 -3.32
N GLY A 183 -19.20 -5.20 -4.09
CA GLY A 183 -19.70 -5.66 -5.38
C GLY A 183 -18.61 -5.79 -6.45
N LEU A 184 -17.59 -4.92 -6.43
CA LEU A 184 -16.45 -5.00 -7.37
C LEU A 184 -15.60 -6.24 -7.12
N LYS A 185 -15.41 -6.62 -5.86
CA LYS A 185 -14.68 -7.85 -5.50
C LYS A 185 -15.28 -9.08 -6.19
N HIS A 186 -16.59 -9.24 -6.07
CA HIS A 186 -17.34 -10.31 -6.71
C HIS A 186 -17.36 -10.21 -8.24
N CYS A 187 -17.07 -9.05 -8.83
CA CYS A 187 -16.85 -8.94 -10.27
C CYS A 187 -15.53 -9.60 -10.67
N VAL A 188 -14.44 -9.29 -9.96
CA VAL A 188 -13.11 -9.90 -10.22
C VAL A 188 -13.16 -11.41 -10.00
N GLU A 189 -13.72 -11.86 -8.88
CA GLU A 189 -13.88 -13.29 -8.57
C GLU A 189 -14.63 -14.04 -9.68
N ARG A 190 -15.73 -13.47 -10.20
CA ARG A 190 -16.48 -14.05 -11.31
C ARG A 190 -15.68 -14.13 -12.61
N VAL A 191 -14.84 -13.14 -12.90
CA VAL A 191 -13.96 -13.16 -14.08
C VAL A 191 -12.90 -14.25 -13.92
N ASN A 192 -12.25 -14.34 -12.76
CA ASN A 192 -11.23 -15.35 -12.47
C ASN A 192 -11.80 -16.77 -12.54
N GLN A 193 -13.00 -16.98 -11.97
CA GLN A 193 -13.71 -18.26 -12.05
C GLN A 193 -14.05 -18.68 -13.49
N ARG A 194 -14.36 -17.72 -14.37
CA ARG A 194 -14.59 -18.02 -15.81
C ARG A 194 -13.29 -18.39 -16.52
N ARG A 195 -12.20 -17.66 -16.28
CA ARG A 195 -10.87 -17.96 -16.85
C ARG A 195 -10.41 -19.36 -16.43
N ALA A 196 -10.51 -19.69 -15.14
CA ALA A 196 -10.14 -20.99 -14.60
C ALA A 196 -10.91 -22.17 -15.23
N LYS A 197 -12.18 -21.97 -15.62
CA LYS A 197 -12.99 -23.00 -16.30
C LYS A 197 -12.65 -23.16 -17.79
N GLY A 198 -12.06 -22.14 -18.42
CA GLY A 198 -11.67 -22.18 -19.83
C GLY A 198 -10.30 -22.82 -20.06
N ASP A 199 -9.35 -22.58 -19.15
CA ASP A 199 -7.93 -22.92 -19.34
C ASP A 199 -7.45 -24.14 -18.53
N GLY A 200 -8.36 -24.81 -17.80
CA GLY A 200 -8.08 -26.07 -17.08
C GLY A 200 -7.30 -25.95 -15.76
N GLN A 201 -6.67 -24.81 -15.47
CA GLN A 201 -6.10 -24.47 -14.16
C GLN A 201 -6.34 -22.98 -13.83
N PRO A 202 -6.67 -22.62 -12.57
CA PRO A 202 -6.78 -21.22 -12.19
C PRO A 202 -5.40 -20.57 -12.20
N THR A 203 -5.15 -19.69 -13.17
CA THR A 203 -3.98 -18.79 -13.17
C THR A 203 -4.16 -17.60 -12.20
N GLU A 204 -5.39 -17.38 -11.74
CA GLU A 204 -5.80 -16.27 -10.88
C GLU A 204 -6.62 -16.79 -9.69
N PRO A 205 -6.52 -16.17 -8.50
CA PRO A 205 -7.29 -16.57 -7.33
C PRO A 205 -8.80 -16.36 -7.54
N THR A 206 -9.59 -17.38 -7.22
CA THR A 206 -11.06 -17.37 -7.41
C THR A 206 -11.83 -16.76 -6.25
N TYR A 207 -11.16 -16.59 -5.10
CA TYR A 207 -11.62 -15.87 -3.93
C TYR A 207 -10.68 -14.69 -3.67
N ILE A 208 -11.25 -13.53 -3.33
CA ILE A 208 -10.48 -12.32 -3.04
C ILE A 208 -10.90 -11.80 -1.67
N THR A 209 -9.92 -11.49 -0.83
CA THR A 209 -10.15 -10.80 0.44
C THR A 209 -10.44 -9.30 0.20
N ASN A 210 -11.24 -8.70 1.09
CA ASN A 210 -11.62 -7.29 0.95
C ASN A 210 -10.39 -6.35 1.00
N GLY A 211 -9.43 -6.66 1.89
CA GLY A 211 -8.19 -5.91 2.04
C GLY A 211 -7.35 -5.97 0.76
N ALA A 212 -7.27 -7.12 0.10
CA ALA A 212 -6.54 -7.25 -1.18
C ALA A 212 -7.12 -6.33 -2.26
N LEU A 213 -8.45 -6.28 -2.38
CA LEU A 213 -9.11 -5.33 -3.29
C LEU A 213 -8.83 -3.87 -2.91
N ILE A 214 -8.92 -3.52 -1.62
CA ILE A 214 -8.65 -2.15 -1.16
C ILE A 214 -7.22 -1.74 -1.50
N ALA A 215 -6.24 -2.61 -1.26
CA ALA A 215 -4.84 -2.38 -1.62
C ALA A 215 -4.67 -2.15 -3.13
N ALA A 216 -5.29 -2.99 -3.96
CA ALA A 216 -5.26 -2.83 -5.42
C ALA A 216 -5.90 -1.53 -5.90
N MET A 217 -7.00 -1.11 -5.27
CA MET A 217 -7.64 0.17 -5.57
C MET A 217 -6.74 1.35 -5.16
N VAL A 218 -6.13 1.32 -3.97
CA VAL A 218 -5.21 2.38 -3.53
C VAL A 218 -3.98 2.45 -4.46
N ALA A 219 -3.41 1.31 -4.85
CA ALA A 219 -2.34 1.22 -5.85
C ALA A 219 -2.75 1.76 -7.23
N SER A 220 -4.05 1.74 -7.53
CA SER A 220 -4.63 2.27 -8.77
C SER A 220 -5.05 3.75 -8.66
N GLY A 221 -4.64 4.46 -7.60
CA GLY A 221 -4.89 5.89 -7.40
C GLY A 221 -6.22 6.23 -6.71
N TYR A 222 -6.96 5.22 -6.23
CA TYR A 222 -8.21 5.46 -5.52
C TYR A 222 -7.97 6.00 -4.11
N ARG A 223 -8.84 6.90 -3.66
CA ARG A 223 -8.79 7.46 -2.30
C ARG A 223 -9.61 6.60 -1.35
N MET A 224 -9.18 6.47 -0.10
CA MET A 224 -9.98 5.79 0.93
C MET A 224 -11.13 6.66 1.44
N LYS A 225 -12.25 6.04 1.80
CA LYS A 225 -13.38 6.67 2.48
C LYS A 225 -13.02 6.91 3.95
N ARG A 226 -13.25 8.14 4.44
CA ARG A 226 -12.91 8.55 5.81
C ARG A 226 -13.91 8.12 6.89
N THR A 227 -15.11 7.67 6.52
CA THR A 227 -16.21 7.39 7.48
C THR A 227 -16.94 6.08 7.18
N GLY A 228 -17.25 5.32 8.24
CA GLY A 228 -17.96 4.04 8.17
C GLY A 228 -17.05 2.83 7.93
N ARG A 229 -17.56 1.79 7.28
CA ARG A 229 -16.75 0.61 6.89
C ARG A 229 -15.68 1.03 5.87
N MET A 230 -14.43 0.61 6.10
CA MET A 230 -13.31 0.94 5.23
C MET A 230 -13.56 0.47 3.80
N ASN A 231 -13.39 1.40 2.88
CA ASN A 231 -13.70 1.23 1.48
C ASN A 231 -12.96 2.31 0.66
N CYS A 232 -12.84 2.13 -0.65
CA CYS A 232 -12.32 3.13 -1.55
C CYS A 232 -13.45 3.96 -2.18
N LEU A 233 -13.12 5.21 -2.49
CA LEU A 233 -13.93 6.15 -3.25
C LEU A 233 -13.81 5.79 -4.74
N PHE A 234 -14.82 5.16 -5.34
CA PHE A 234 -14.90 4.97 -6.78
C PHE A 234 -16.22 5.46 -7.42
N ASN A 235 -16.13 5.97 -8.65
CA ASN A 235 -17.28 6.32 -9.50
C ASN A 235 -17.18 5.57 -10.83
N ILE A 236 -17.42 4.26 -10.80
CA ILE A 236 -17.44 3.42 -11.99
C ILE A 236 -18.90 3.34 -12.46
N SER A 237 -19.18 3.78 -13.69
CA SER A 237 -20.54 3.69 -14.24
C SER A 237 -20.97 2.24 -14.44
N HIS A 238 -22.27 1.97 -14.35
CA HIS A 238 -22.82 0.63 -14.62
C HIS A 238 -22.45 0.12 -16.03
N LYS A 239 -22.36 1.03 -17.02
CA LYS A 239 -21.93 0.71 -18.40
C LYS A 239 -20.47 0.26 -18.46
N GLN A 240 -19.57 0.95 -17.77
CA GLN A 240 -18.15 0.56 -17.68
C GLN A 240 -18.01 -0.79 -16.97
N LEU A 241 -18.71 -0.97 -15.85
CA LEU A 241 -18.68 -2.24 -15.11
C LEU A 241 -19.23 -3.41 -15.94
N LYS A 242 -20.34 -3.20 -16.66
CA LYS A 242 -20.90 -4.21 -17.57
C LYS A 242 -19.90 -4.59 -18.66
N ARG A 243 -19.19 -3.62 -19.24
CA ARG A 243 -18.12 -3.87 -20.23
C ARG A 243 -17.00 -4.73 -19.63
N ALA A 244 -16.52 -4.36 -18.45
CA ALA A 244 -15.45 -5.09 -17.75
C ALA A 244 -15.82 -6.51 -17.31
N LEU A 245 -17.13 -6.79 -17.17
CA LEU A 245 -17.67 -8.12 -16.89
C LEU A 245 -17.91 -8.97 -18.15
N MET A 246 -17.95 -8.33 -19.33
CA MET A 246 -18.19 -8.97 -20.63
C MET A 246 -16.89 -9.34 -21.34
N THR A 247 -15.75 -8.76 -20.95
CA THR A 247 -14.40 -9.16 -21.36
C THR A 247 -14.02 -10.50 -20.72
N GLY A 248 -14.73 -11.57 -21.10
CA GLY A 248 -14.25 -12.96 -21.09
C GLY A 248 -13.50 -13.25 -22.41
N PRO A 249 -12.90 -14.45 -22.58
CA PRO A 249 -11.91 -14.69 -23.62
C PRO A 249 -12.45 -14.28 -24.99
N VAL A 250 -11.77 -13.33 -25.64
CA VAL A 250 -11.96 -13.11 -27.06
C VAL A 250 -11.55 -14.44 -27.70
N LYS A 251 -12.53 -15.22 -28.16
CA LYS A 251 -12.25 -16.27 -29.12
C LYS A 251 -11.59 -15.56 -30.30
N ASN A 252 -10.32 -15.83 -30.54
CA ASN A 252 -9.73 -15.63 -31.86
C ASN A 252 -10.56 -16.50 -32.80
N GLY A 253 -11.53 -15.89 -33.44
CA GLY A 253 -12.45 -16.50 -34.38
C GLY A 253 -12.74 -15.46 -35.45
N GLU A 254 -11.87 -15.48 -36.46
CA GLU A 254 -12.15 -15.16 -37.86
C GLU A 254 -13.23 -14.11 -38.13
N HIS A 255 -12.79 -12.91 -38.50
CA HIS A 255 -13.52 -12.10 -39.45
C HIS A 255 -12.63 -11.83 -40.66
N THR A 256 -12.66 -12.77 -41.60
CA THR A 256 -12.52 -12.47 -43.02
C THR A 256 -13.84 -12.86 -43.69
N ALA A 257 -14.62 -11.86 -44.04
CA ALA A 257 -15.54 -11.87 -45.16
C ALA A 257 -15.29 -10.58 -45.94
#